data_AF-A0A355T293-F1
#
_entry.id   AF-A0A355T293-F1
#
_cell.length_a   1.000
_cell.length_b   1.000
_cell.length_c   1.000
_cell.angle_alpha   90.00
_cell.angle_beta   90.00
_cell.angle_gamma   90.00
#
_symmetry.space_group_name_H-M   'P 1'
#
loop_
_entity.id
_entity.type
_entity.pdbx_description
1 polymer ?
#
loop_
_entity_poly.entity_id
_entity_poly.type
_entity_poly.pdbx_seq_one_letter_code
_entity_poly.pdbx_strand_id
1 'polypeptide(L)'
;MYKELDAAWTELTQPGQMFEVDTVDALGRTIKTFKHAPASLRDIWLLTAAHGDKDHLVYQDERWTYTEAHNEVAAIAAWLTAQGIGQHDRVAIAMRNYPEWMLAYWAIISIGAVAVGMNAWWVPDEMKYGLEDSDVKVLIADGERLERFLQVRDAFPDMKVAGVR
;
A
#
# COMPACT_ATOMS: atom_id res chain seq x y z
N MET A 1 23.61 -16.23 -19.58
CA MET A 1 23.01 -14.94 -19.12
C MET A 1 23.72 -13.86 -19.93
N TYR A 2 22.93 -13.04 -20.62
CA TYR A 2 23.25 -12.45 -21.92
C TYR A 2 24.15 -11.20 -21.83
N LYS A 3 25.16 -11.05 -22.70
CA LYS A 3 26.10 -9.91 -22.71
C LYS A 3 25.37 -8.57 -22.80
N GLU A 4 24.23 -8.55 -23.48
CA GLU A 4 23.35 -7.41 -23.64
C GLU A 4 22.72 -6.98 -22.31
N LEU A 5 22.38 -7.94 -21.44
CA LEU A 5 21.88 -7.67 -20.10
C LEU A 5 22.98 -7.06 -19.22
N ASP A 6 24.20 -7.61 -19.28
CA ASP A 6 25.34 -7.09 -18.50
C ASP A 6 25.71 -5.66 -18.94
N ALA A 7 25.65 -5.38 -20.26
CA ALA A 7 25.85 -4.05 -20.81
C ALA A 7 24.78 -3.06 -20.31
N ALA A 8 23.50 -3.40 -20.44
CA ALA A 8 22.40 -2.55 -19.97
C ALA A 8 22.46 -2.33 -18.45
N TRP A 9 22.77 -3.37 -17.69
CA TRP A 9 22.94 -3.27 -16.23
C TRP A 9 24.07 -2.29 -15.87
N THR A 10 25.22 -2.44 -16.50
CA THR A 10 26.38 -1.57 -16.26
C THR A 10 26.07 -0.12 -16.64
N GLU A 11 25.42 0.08 -17.78
CA GLU A 11 25.01 1.41 -18.25
C GLU A 11 24.03 2.09 -17.30
N LEU A 12 23.03 1.37 -16.79
CA LEU A 12 22.00 1.96 -15.92
C LEU A 12 22.47 2.21 -14.49
N THR A 13 23.48 1.48 -14.01
CA THR A 13 23.93 1.48 -12.60
C THR A 13 25.24 2.22 -12.33
N GLN A 14 25.90 2.73 -13.38
CA GLN A 14 27.13 3.53 -13.25
C GLN A 14 26.87 4.93 -12.66
N PRO A 15 27.91 5.64 -12.16
CA PRO A 15 27.76 6.98 -11.61
C PRO A 15 27.09 7.99 -12.55
N GLY A 16 26.21 8.81 -12.00
CA GLY A 16 25.45 9.83 -12.71
C GLY A 16 24.18 9.34 -13.42
N GLN A 17 23.85 8.04 -13.30
CA GLN A 17 22.66 7.45 -13.93
C GLN A 17 21.52 7.27 -12.93
N MET A 18 20.30 7.09 -13.46
CA MET A 18 19.07 6.99 -12.65
C MET A 18 19.15 5.88 -11.59
N PHE A 19 19.78 4.75 -11.91
CA PHE A 19 19.94 3.60 -11.02
C PHE A 19 21.37 3.48 -10.49
N GLU A 20 22.12 4.59 -10.37
CA GLU A 20 23.45 4.60 -9.74
C GLU A 20 23.40 3.83 -8.40
N VAL A 21 24.30 2.86 -8.24
CA VAL A 21 24.37 2.03 -7.04
C VAL A 21 25.38 2.60 -6.06
N ASP A 22 24.96 2.74 -4.81
CA ASP A 22 25.80 3.12 -3.67
C ASP A 22 25.69 2.04 -2.57
N THR A 23 26.46 2.21 -1.49
CA THR A 23 26.38 1.38 -0.30
C THR A 23 25.93 2.19 0.91
N VAL A 24 25.07 1.60 1.72
CA VAL A 24 24.61 2.16 3.00
C VAL A 24 24.79 1.15 4.11
N ASP A 25 25.11 1.63 5.31
CA ASP A 25 25.10 0.83 6.52
C ASP A 25 23.69 0.83 7.13
N ALA A 26 23.01 -0.31 7.03
CA ALA A 26 21.67 -0.51 7.55
C ALA A 26 21.66 -1.71 8.50
N LEU A 27 21.15 -1.53 9.71
CA LEU A 27 21.03 -2.60 10.73
C LEU A 27 22.36 -3.33 10.98
N GLY A 28 23.48 -2.59 10.99
CA GLY A 28 24.83 -3.13 11.22
C GLY A 28 25.42 -3.90 10.05
N ARG A 29 24.85 -3.79 8.84
CA ARG A 29 25.36 -4.43 7.62
C ARG A 29 25.48 -3.40 6.51
N THR A 30 26.59 -3.45 5.78
CA THR A 30 26.76 -2.69 4.54
C THR A 30 25.98 -3.40 3.43
N ILE A 31 24.98 -2.72 2.85
CA ILE A 31 24.16 -3.22 1.76
C ILE A 31 24.20 -2.28 0.56
N LYS A 32 23.95 -2.81 -0.64
CA LYS A 32 23.79 -2.00 -1.85
C LYS A 32 22.41 -1.35 -1.88
N THR A 33 22.35 -0.11 -2.37
CA THR A 33 21.10 0.64 -2.61
C THR A 33 21.21 1.45 -3.90
N PHE A 34 20.10 1.97 -4.41
CA PHE A 34 20.14 3.01 -5.43
C PHE A 34 20.37 4.37 -4.75
N LYS A 35 21.37 5.10 -5.22
CA LYS A 35 21.76 6.41 -4.68
C LYS A 35 20.63 7.44 -4.75
N HIS A 36 19.81 7.33 -5.79
CA HIS A 36 18.69 8.24 -6.07
C HIS A 36 17.34 7.63 -5.71
N ALA A 37 17.31 6.57 -4.89
CA ALA A 37 16.06 5.99 -4.40
C ALA A 37 15.23 7.07 -3.67
N PRO A 38 13.92 7.18 -3.96
CA PRO A 38 13.05 8.04 -3.18
C PRO A 38 13.05 7.64 -1.71
N ALA A 39 12.90 8.63 -0.82
CA ALA A 39 13.01 8.41 0.63
C ALA A 39 11.81 7.64 1.21
N SER A 40 10.69 7.57 0.49
CA SER A 40 9.48 6.90 0.93
C SER A 40 8.66 6.34 -0.23
N LEU A 41 7.77 5.39 0.07
CA LEU A 41 6.76 4.90 -0.88
C LEU A 41 5.78 6.02 -1.29
N ARG A 42 5.54 7.01 -0.43
CA ARG A 42 4.76 8.21 -0.79
C ARG A 42 5.44 8.97 -1.92
N ASP A 43 6.76 9.16 -1.85
CA ASP A 43 7.50 9.86 -2.90
C ASP A 43 7.42 9.08 -4.22
N ILE A 44 7.50 7.74 -4.16
CA ILE A 44 7.27 6.88 -5.33
C ILE A 44 5.88 7.11 -5.90
N TRP A 45 4.82 7.11 -5.08
CA TRP A 45 3.45 7.39 -5.53
C TRP A 45 3.33 8.75 -6.21
N LEU A 46 3.88 9.81 -5.60
CA LEU A 46 3.80 11.17 -6.14
C LEU A 46 4.53 11.31 -7.49
N LEU A 47 5.66 10.62 -7.68
CA LEU A 47 6.37 10.62 -8.97
C LEU A 47 5.51 10.05 -10.11
N THR A 48 4.56 9.17 -9.82
CA THR A 48 3.68 8.57 -10.85
C THR A 48 2.70 9.57 -11.46
N ALA A 49 2.50 10.75 -10.86
CA ALA A 49 1.65 11.80 -11.43
C ALA A 49 2.11 12.24 -12.84
N ALA A 50 3.39 12.07 -13.17
CA ALA A 50 3.94 12.29 -14.51
C ALA A 50 3.39 11.32 -15.59
N HIS A 51 2.60 10.32 -15.20
CA HIS A 51 1.99 9.33 -16.08
C HIS A 51 0.46 9.41 -16.11
N GLY A 52 -0.11 10.58 -15.77
CA GLY A 52 -1.54 10.82 -15.56
C GLY A 52 -2.50 10.05 -16.47
N ASP A 53 -2.33 10.15 -17.80
CA ASP A 53 -3.26 9.56 -18.78
C ASP A 53 -3.06 8.05 -19.04
N LYS A 54 -2.04 7.42 -18.45
CA LYS A 54 -1.78 5.98 -18.62
C LYS A 54 -2.61 5.17 -17.63
N ASP A 55 -2.98 3.96 -18.04
CA ASP A 55 -3.60 2.97 -17.16
C ASP A 55 -2.67 2.66 -15.96
N HIS A 56 -3.22 2.80 -14.75
CA HIS A 56 -2.62 2.40 -13.48
C HIS A 56 -3.17 1.06 -12.99
N LEU A 57 -4.50 0.92 -12.95
CA LEU A 57 -5.20 -0.29 -12.53
C LEU A 57 -6.11 -0.78 -13.63
N VAL A 58 -6.08 -2.09 -13.86
CA VAL A 58 -6.97 -2.78 -14.81
C VAL A 58 -7.56 -3.97 -14.08
N TYR A 59 -8.88 -4.00 -13.97
CA TYR A 59 -9.63 -5.06 -13.30
C TYR A 59 -10.85 -5.42 -14.13
N GLN A 60 -10.81 -6.57 -14.80
CA GLN A 60 -11.84 -6.96 -15.77
C GLN A 60 -12.03 -5.85 -16.82
N ASP A 61 -13.24 -5.30 -16.93
CA ASP A 61 -13.59 -4.20 -17.84
C ASP A 61 -13.38 -2.81 -17.21
N GLU A 62 -13.03 -2.74 -15.92
CA GLU A 62 -12.75 -1.49 -15.21
C GLU A 62 -11.29 -1.08 -15.40
N ARG A 63 -11.07 0.23 -15.60
CA ARG A 63 -9.75 0.84 -15.75
C ARG A 63 -9.69 2.14 -14.96
N TRP A 64 -8.53 2.39 -14.38
CA TRP A 64 -8.17 3.68 -13.80
C TRP A 64 -6.90 4.16 -14.45
N THR A 65 -6.94 5.38 -14.94
CA THR A 65 -5.74 6.15 -15.24
C THR A 65 -5.00 6.51 -13.94
N TYR A 66 -3.72 6.89 -14.02
CA TYR A 66 -3.00 7.42 -12.87
C TYR A 66 -3.70 8.65 -12.28
N THR A 67 -4.22 9.56 -13.11
CA THR A 67 -4.96 10.74 -12.61
C THR A 67 -6.20 10.35 -11.80
N GLU A 68 -6.99 9.39 -12.28
CA GLU A 68 -8.17 8.90 -11.56
C GLU A 68 -7.78 8.23 -10.24
N ALA A 69 -6.75 7.37 -10.26
CA ALA A 69 -6.26 6.72 -9.06
C ALA A 69 -5.72 7.73 -8.03
N HIS A 70 -5.02 8.78 -8.45
CA HIS A 70 -4.57 9.86 -7.55
C HIS A 70 -5.75 10.58 -6.88
N ASN A 71 -6.82 10.83 -7.61
CA ASN A 71 -8.03 11.46 -7.06
C ASN A 71 -8.71 10.57 -6.02
N GLU A 72 -8.87 9.29 -6.31
CA GLU A 72 -9.48 8.33 -5.37
C GLU A 72 -8.61 8.11 -4.13
N VAL A 73 -7.29 7.96 -4.32
CA VAL A 73 -6.30 7.86 -3.23
C VAL A 73 -6.39 9.10 -2.33
N ALA A 74 -6.45 10.31 -2.89
CA ALA A 74 -6.59 11.54 -2.13
C ALA A 74 -7.92 11.59 -1.35
N ALA A 75 -9.02 11.13 -1.95
CA ALA A 75 -10.33 11.09 -1.29
C ALA A 75 -10.36 10.10 -0.11
N ILE A 76 -9.82 8.88 -0.29
CA ILE A 76 -9.73 7.88 0.77
C ILE A 76 -8.80 8.38 1.88
N ALA A 77 -7.65 8.97 1.53
CA ALA A 77 -6.71 9.54 2.49
C ALA A 77 -7.37 10.65 3.34
N ALA A 78 -8.11 11.57 2.70
CA ALA A 78 -8.84 12.63 3.39
C ALA A 78 -9.89 12.05 4.36
N TRP A 79 -10.62 11.01 3.94
CA TRP A 79 -11.56 10.32 4.83
C TRP A 79 -10.86 9.67 6.03
N LEU A 80 -9.74 8.95 5.81
CA LEU A 80 -8.96 8.33 6.87
C LEU A 80 -8.46 9.37 7.89
N THR A 81 -7.92 10.50 7.42
CA THR A 81 -7.50 11.61 8.28
C THR A 81 -8.69 12.19 9.07
N ALA A 82 -9.87 12.34 8.45
CA ALA A 82 -11.08 12.76 9.15
C ALA A 82 -11.55 11.74 10.21
N GLN A 83 -11.17 10.46 10.05
CA GLN A 83 -11.38 9.43 11.08
C GLN A 83 -10.33 9.46 12.20
N GLY A 84 -9.36 10.37 12.15
CA GLY A 84 -8.30 10.50 13.14
C GLY A 84 -7.08 9.61 12.87
N ILE A 85 -6.95 9.05 11.66
CA ILE A 85 -5.76 8.29 11.26
C ILE A 85 -4.64 9.26 10.88
N GLY A 86 -3.48 9.07 11.50
CA GLY A 86 -2.27 9.83 11.20
C GLY A 86 -1.05 8.95 10.95
N GLN A 87 0.12 9.57 11.02
CA GLN A 87 1.40 8.88 10.85
C GLN A 87 1.54 7.74 11.87
N HIS A 88 2.03 6.59 11.42
CA HIS A 88 2.24 5.36 12.19
C HIS A 88 0.98 4.63 12.66
N ASP A 89 -0.23 5.18 12.45
CA ASP A 89 -1.46 4.46 12.74
C ASP A 89 -1.66 3.29 11.77
N ARG A 90 -2.27 2.19 12.25
CA ARG A 90 -2.50 0.99 11.45
C ARG A 90 -3.92 0.95 10.92
N VAL A 91 -4.05 0.70 9.62
CA VAL A 91 -5.32 0.48 8.93
C VAL A 91 -5.28 -0.90 8.28
N ALA A 92 -6.22 -1.77 8.65
CA ALA A 92 -6.32 -3.08 8.06
C ALA A 92 -7.09 -3.04 6.74
N ILE A 93 -6.64 -3.84 5.78
CA ILE A 93 -7.32 -4.07 4.51
C ILE A 93 -7.62 -5.56 4.38
N ALA A 94 -8.90 -5.90 4.37
CA ALA A 94 -9.39 -7.28 4.32
C ALA A 94 -10.38 -7.44 3.15
N MET A 95 -9.88 -7.74 1.96
CA MET A 95 -10.72 -7.92 0.78
C MET A 95 -10.08 -8.86 -0.25
N ARG A 96 -10.82 -9.22 -1.30
CA ARG A 96 -10.26 -9.90 -2.49
C ARG A 96 -9.31 -8.95 -3.23
N ASN A 97 -8.70 -9.44 -4.30
CA ASN A 97 -7.90 -8.62 -5.22
C ASN A 97 -8.80 -7.71 -6.06
N TYR A 98 -9.49 -6.78 -5.39
CA TYR A 98 -10.28 -5.71 -6.01
C TYR A 98 -9.43 -4.43 -6.16
N PRO A 99 -9.80 -3.52 -7.08
CA PRO A 99 -9.13 -2.23 -7.24
C PRO A 99 -8.98 -1.44 -5.95
N GLU A 100 -10.00 -1.47 -5.09
CA GLU A 100 -10.03 -0.76 -3.80
C GLU A 100 -8.87 -1.14 -2.89
N TRP A 101 -8.32 -2.35 -3.01
CA TRP A 101 -7.19 -2.77 -2.20
C TRP A 101 -5.97 -1.88 -2.48
N MET A 102 -5.66 -1.65 -3.75
CA MET A 102 -4.51 -0.84 -4.14
C MET A 102 -4.74 0.64 -3.87
N LEU A 103 -5.97 1.12 -4.08
CA LEU A 103 -6.35 2.51 -3.82
C LEU A 103 -6.29 2.81 -2.30
N ALA A 104 -6.83 1.92 -1.47
CA ALA A 104 -6.72 2.01 -0.02
C ALA A 104 -5.26 1.94 0.45
N TYR A 105 -4.47 1.03 -0.11
CA TYR A 105 -3.05 0.92 0.21
C TYR A 105 -2.31 2.25 -0.04
N TRP A 106 -2.43 2.83 -1.23
CA TRP A 106 -1.78 4.11 -1.53
C TRP A 106 -2.31 5.25 -0.68
N ALA A 107 -3.61 5.28 -0.37
CA ALA A 107 -4.19 6.27 0.53
C ALA A 107 -3.56 6.21 1.93
N ILE A 108 -3.46 5.02 2.51
CA ILE A 108 -2.85 4.79 3.84
C ILE A 108 -1.37 5.21 3.83
N ILE A 109 -0.61 4.76 2.82
CA ILE A 109 0.82 5.08 2.69
C ILE A 109 1.04 6.59 2.47
N SER A 110 0.17 7.25 1.70
CA SER A 110 0.31 8.68 1.39
C SER A 110 0.24 9.59 2.61
N ILE A 111 -0.47 9.17 3.66
CA ILE A 111 -0.59 9.91 4.93
C ILE A 111 0.41 9.44 5.99
N GLY A 112 1.33 8.54 5.65
CA GLY A 112 2.33 7.98 6.57
C GLY A 112 1.77 6.97 7.56
N ALA A 113 0.55 6.48 7.33
CA ALA A 113 -0.04 5.37 8.08
C ALA A 113 0.49 4.02 7.56
N VAL A 114 0.20 2.95 8.29
CA VAL A 114 0.67 1.59 8.01
C VAL A 114 -0.49 0.73 7.51
N ALA A 115 -0.34 0.19 6.31
CA ALA A 115 -1.31 -0.75 5.75
C ALA A 115 -1.06 -2.16 6.31
N VAL A 116 -2.07 -2.74 6.95
CA VAL A 116 -2.06 -4.11 7.47
C VAL A 116 -2.87 -4.97 6.50
N GLY A 117 -2.18 -5.65 5.58
CA GLY A 117 -2.83 -6.55 4.62
C GLY A 117 -3.27 -7.85 5.29
N MET A 118 -4.56 -8.15 5.24
CA MET A 118 -5.11 -9.40 5.78
C MET A 118 -5.32 -10.40 4.65
N ASN A 119 -5.03 -11.68 4.93
CA ASN A 119 -5.26 -12.72 3.94
C ASN A 119 -6.78 -12.93 3.75
N ALA A 120 -7.23 -12.92 2.49
CA ALA A 120 -8.61 -13.15 2.10
C ALA A 120 -9.20 -14.50 2.57
N TRP A 121 -8.36 -15.47 2.90
CA TRP A 121 -8.75 -16.81 3.35
C TRP A 121 -8.87 -16.93 4.88
N TRP A 122 -8.50 -15.89 5.63
CA TRP A 122 -8.56 -15.95 7.09
C TRP A 122 -9.97 -16.14 7.62
N VAL A 123 -10.08 -17.04 8.60
CA VAL A 123 -11.30 -17.28 9.38
C VAL A 123 -11.44 -16.24 10.51
N PRO A 124 -12.60 -16.12 11.17
CA PRO A 124 -12.83 -15.07 12.16
C PRO A 124 -11.78 -15.00 13.29
N ASP A 125 -11.33 -16.14 13.83
CA ASP A 125 -10.33 -16.16 14.90
C ASP A 125 -8.94 -15.67 14.43
N GLU A 126 -8.54 -16.00 13.20
CA GLU A 126 -7.30 -15.53 12.60
C GLU A 126 -7.37 -14.02 12.30
N MET A 127 -8.53 -13.57 11.80
CA MET A 127 -8.81 -12.15 11.60
C MET A 127 -8.74 -11.37 12.92
N LYS A 128 -9.38 -11.88 13.99
CA LYS A 128 -9.32 -11.29 15.32
C LYS A 128 -7.88 -11.18 15.81
N TYR A 129 -7.12 -12.27 15.74
CA TYR A 129 -5.72 -12.28 16.13
C TYR A 129 -4.91 -11.21 15.39
N GLY A 130 -5.04 -11.14 14.06
CA GLY A 130 -4.29 -10.15 13.26
C GLY A 130 -4.66 -8.69 13.58
N LEU A 131 -5.94 -8.42 13.84
CA LEU A 131 -6.42 -7.08 14.24
C LEU A 131 -5.91 -6.66 15.62
N GLU A 132 -5.91 -7.58 16.59
CA GLU A 132 -5.39 -7.35 17.95
C GLU A 132 -3.86 -7.14 17.95
N ASP A 133 -3.12 -8.06 17.34
CA ASP A 133 -1.65 -8.04 17.31
C ASP A 133 -1.10 -6.79 16.61
N SER A 134 -1.81 -6.32 15.58
CA SER A 134 -1.41 -5.14 14.81
C SER A 134 -1.89 -3.81 15.40
N ASP A 135 -2.74 -3.82 16.45
CA ASP A 135 -3.32 -2.62 17.08
C ASP A 135 -3.93 -1.67 16.02
N VAL A 136 -4.89 -2.23 15.28
CA VAL A 136 -5.59 -1.60 14.15
C VAL A 136 -6.65 -0.61 14.62
N LYS A 137 -6.70 0.57 14.01
CA LYS A 137 -7.70 1.60 14.31
C LYS A 137 -8.90 1.62 13.36
N VAL A 138 -8.68 1.22 12.11
CA VAL A 138 -9.71 1.21 11.05
C VAL A 138 -9.56 -0.08 10.24
N LEU A 139 -10.68 -0.74 9.95
CA LEU A 139 -10.77 -1.86 9.02
C LEU A 139 -11.46 -1.43 7.73
N ILE A 140 -10.84 -1.69 6.59
CA ILE A 140 -11.45 -1.60 5.26
C ILE A 140 -11.70 -3.02 4.79
N ALA A 141 -12.95 -3.41 4.55
CA ALA A 141 -13.31 -4.79 4.23
C ALA A 141 -14.32 -4.91 3.08
N ASP A 142 -14.18 -5.96 2.26
CA ASP A 142 -15.25 -6.37 1.34
C ASP A 142 -16.41 -7.07 2.08
N GLY A 143 -17.52 -7.31 1.39
CA GLY A 143 -18.71 -7.90 2.01
C GLY A 143 -18.44 -9.20 2.77
N GLU A 144 -17.72 -10.15 2.16
CA GLU A 144 -17.43 -11.45 2.78
C GLU A 144 -16.51 -11.31 4.01
N ARG A 145 -15.50 -10.42 3.97
CA ARG A 145 -14.64 -10.18 5.14
C ARG A 145 -15.34 -9.39 6.23
N LEU A 146 -16.27 -8.50 5.86
CA LEU A 146 -17.13 -7.82 6.82
C LEU A 146 -17.99 -8.82 7.58
N GLU A 147 -18.60 -9.80 6.91
CA GLU A 147 -19.37 -10.87 7.55
C GLU A 147 -18.54 -11.68 8.55
N ARG A 148 -17.26 -11.96 8.22
CA ARG A 148 -16.34 -12.64 9.15
C ARG A 148 -15.98 -11.75 10.34
N PHE A 149 -15.72 -10.46 10.09
CA PHE A 149 -15.42 -9.50 11.15
C PHE A 149 -16.58 -9.35 12.13
N LEU A 150 -17.83 -9.36 11.65
CA LEU A 150 -19.02 -9.26 12.50
C LEU A 150 -19.12 -10.39 13.54
N GLN A 151 -18.54 -11.57 13.26
CA GLN A 151 -18.50 -12.68 14.22
C GLN A 151 -17.55 -12.44 15.40
N VAL A 152 -16.62 -11.48 15.26
CA VAL A 152 -15.65 -11.11 16.29
C VAL A 152 -15.74 -9.64 16.71
N ARG A 153 -16.80 -8.93 16.28
CA ARG A 153 -17.00 -7.49 16.53
C ARG A 153 -16.96 -7.12 18.01
N ASP A 154 -17.41 -8.02 18.88
CA ASP A 154 -17.45 -7.79 20.33
C ASP A 154 -16.06 -7.54 20.93
N ALA A 155 -14.99 -8.01 20.29
CA ALA A 155 -13.61 -7.72 20.69
C ALA A 155 -13.13 -6.32 20.27
N PHE A 156 -13.85 -5.64 19.36
CA PHE A 156 -13.47 -4.37 18.75
C PHE A 156 -14.65 -3.37 18.71
N PRO A 157 -15.27 -3.04 19.86
CA PRO A 157 -16.52 -2.25 19.89
C PRO A 157 -16.37 -0.87 19.25
N ASP A 158 -15.18 -0.26 19.37
CA ASP A 158 -14.90 1.09 18.89
C ASP A 158 -14.21 1.14 17.52
N MET A 159 -13.83 -0.01 16.95
CA MET A 159 -13.10 -0.02 15.67
C MET A 159 -13.99 0.52 14.55
N LYS A 160 -13.49 1.47 13.78
CA LYS A 160 -14.23 1.99 12.62
C LYS A 160 -14.08 1.03 11.46
N VAL A 161 -15.16 0.83 10.71
CA VAL A 161 -15.18 -0.07 9.56
C VAL A 161 -15.70 0.65 8.33
N ALA A 162 -14.96 0.54 7.22
CA ALA A 162 -15.40 0.95 5.89
C ALA A 162 -15.66 -0.30 5.05
N GLY A 163 -16.91 -0.50 4.65
CA GLY A 163 -17.27 -1.52 3.68
C GLY A 163 -16.93 -1.06 2.27
N VAL A 164 -16.34 -1.95 1.49
CA VAL A 164 -16.26 -1.85 0.02
C VAL A 164 -17.05 -3.02 -0.57
N ARG A 165 -17.30 -2.97 -1.89
CA ARG A 165 -17.96 -3.98 -2.73
C ARG A 165 -18.46 -5.26 -2.05
#